data_AF-A0A4P8HI15-F1
#
_entry.id   AF-A0A4P8HI15-F1
#
_cell.length_a   1.000
_cell.length_b   1.000
_cell.length_c   1.000
_cell.angle_alpha   90.00
_cell.angle_beta   90.00
_cell.angle_gamma   90.00
#
_symmetry.space_group_name_H-M   'P 1'
#
loop_
_entity.id
_entity.type
_entity.pdbx_description
1 polymer ?
#
loop_
_entity_poly.entity_id
_entity_poly.type
_entity_poly.pdbx_seq_one_letter_code
_entity_poly.pdbx_strand_id
1 'polypeptide(L)'
;MSTFAPLRRSAFRMLWLAWLGANMTMWMNDVAAAWLMTTLTDNAFMVAMVQTASTLPVFLLGLPSGALADIVDRRRYFALTQVWVCVVAVLLAVLSFTGALSASLLLVLTFANGIGMAMRWPVFAAIVPDLVPGHELPAALALNGVAMNMSRVIGPVAAGALIAGAGSGYVFALNAALAMVSFTLILRWRPAPKVSTLPKERFLAAMRVGLQHVARSPRMRILLMRIFLFFFQATALTALLPLIARGIDGGGPGIFTALLAAMGSGALLMALNLARVRPYIGRDTIVYWGIGVHAVASVSATLSTSLWLALPAMAVAGMAWIAAANSLTVAAQLALPNWVRARGMSIYHMAVMSGGAAGAALWGAVAQVASVSTSVIVASAFGPLLLVLTRRHGAGGDKDVDLSPAAPIGGALPPVFDIAPNTGPIMVTIEYKIPPANLETFTAVMRETRMARLRQGAMTWGLLRDTTEPGRYIEYFLDENWVEHQRRLERLNASDMHLRQRRLDCHVGAEPPRIKRFVSELA
;
A
#
# COMPACT_ATOMS: atom_id res chain seq x y z
N MET A 1 27.23 7.92 9.32
CA MET A 1 26.98 8.62 8.03
C MET A 1 26.00 9.74 8.28
N SER A 2 26.23 10.94 7.73
CA SER A 2 25.34 12.08 7.95
C SER A 2 24.01 11.87 7.23
N THR A 3 22.89 11.97 7.95
CA THR A 3 21.51 11.87 7.43
C THR A 3 21.24 12.84 6.27
N PHE A 4 21.98 13.95 6.21
CA PHE A 4 21.82 15.00 5.20
C PHE A 4 22.77 14.86 4.00
N ALA A 5 23.63 13.83 3.94
CA ALA A 5 24.58 13.63 2.85
C ALA A 5 23.92 13.64 1.44
N PRO A 6 22.73 13.03 1.22
CA PRO A 6 22.08 13.07 -0.09
C PRO A 6 21.75 14.48 -0.59
N LEU A 7 21.43 15.43 0.31
CA LEU A 7 21.07 16.82 -0.06
C LEU A 7 22.25 17.63 -0.63
N ARG A 8 23.48 17.15 -0.43
CA ARG A 8 24.67 17.78 -1.03
C ARG A 8 24.68 17.58 -2.56
N ARG A 9 24.07 16.50 -3.06
CA ARG A 9 23.94 16.22 -4.49
C ARG A 9 22.86 17.13 -5.09
N SER A 10 23.24 17.98 -6.04
CA SER A 10 22.32 18.94 -6.69
C SER A 10 21.11 18.26 -7.31
N ALA A 11 21.29 17.13 -8.00
CA ALA A 11 20.22 16.37 -8.63
C ALA A 11 19.22 15.81 -7.60
N PHE A 12 19.71 15.19 -6.52
CA PHE A 12 18.85 14.71 -5.44
C PHE A 12 18.13 15.87 -4.74
N ARG A 13 18.82 16.97 -4.44
CA ARG A 13 18.23 18.16 -3.81
C ARG A 13 17.10 18.76 -4.65
N MET A 14 17.30 18.92 -5.96
CA MET A 14 16.26 19.42 -6.87
C MET A 14 15.05 18.49 -6.91
N LEU A 15 15.28 17.17 -7.02
CA LEU A 15 14.19 16.19 -7.02
C LEU A 15 13.45 16.16 -5.67
N TRP A 16 14.19 16.25 -4.56
CA TRP A 16 13.62 16.26 -3.21
C TRP A 16 12.74 17.50 -2.97
N LEU A 17 13.18 18.68 -3.43
CA LEU A 17 12.36 19.90 -3.38
C LEU A 17 11.11 19.79 -4.27
N ALA A 18 11.23 19.23 -5.47
CA ALA A 18 10.08 18.97 -6.34
C ALA A 18 9.10 17.97 -5.70
N TRP A 19 9.62 16.94 -5.01
CA TRP A 19 8.81 15.97 -4.27
C TRP A 19 8.08 16.59 -3.09
N LEU A 20 8.78 17.40 -2.29
CA LEU A 20 8.20 18.14 -1.18
C LEU A 20 7.06 19.05 -1.68
N GLY A 21 7.34 19.88 -2.68
CA GLY A 21 6.35 20.78 -3.28
C GLY A 21 5.13 20.03 -3.80
N ALA A 22 5.34 18.95 -4.55
CA ALA A 22 4.23 18.15 -5.09
C ALA A 22 3.40 17.42 -4.01
N ASN A 23 4.00 17.04 -2.87
CA ASN A 23 3.24 16.50 -1.74
C ASN A 23 2.46 17.61 -1.03
N MET A 24 3.01 18.82 -0.89
CA MET A 24 2.27 19.97 -0.36
C MET A 24 1.07 20.30 -1.26
N THR A 25 1.26 20.35 -2.58
CA THR A 25 0.20 20.58 -3.56
C THR A 25 -0.95 19.59 -3.40
N MET A 26 -0.65 18.31 -3.21
CA MET A 26 -1.64 17.27 -2.95
C MET A 26 -2.50 17.60 -1.72
N TRP A 27 -1.88 17.79 -0.55
CA TRP A 27 -2.60 18.06 0.69
C TRP A 27 -3.38 19.37 0.63
N MET A 28 -2.80 20.40 0.03
CA MET A 28 -3.47 21.69 -0.14
C MET A 28 -4.70 21.56 -1.06
N ASN A 29 -4.59 20.80 -2.15
CA ASN A 29 -5.70 20.54 -3.05
C ASN A 29 -6.83 19.80 -2.36
N ASP A 30 -6.52 18.73 -1.62
CA ASP A 30 -7.53 17.94 -0.91
C ASP A 30 -8.29 18.79 0.12
N VAL A 31 -7.58 19.65 0.85
CA VAL A 31 -8.18 20.56 1.84
C VAL A 31 -9.04 21.62 1.17
N ALA A 32 -8.55 22.26 0.10
CA ALA A 32 -9.30 23.27 -0.63
C ALA A 32 -10.54 22.68 -1.31
N ALA A 33 -10.44 21.51 -1.94
CA ALA A 33 -11.56 20.84 -2.58
C ALA A 33 -12.61 20.38 -1.54
N ALA A 34 -12.18 19.80 -0.42
CA ALA A 34 -13.09 19.34 0.63
C ALA A 34 -13.85 20.51 1.26
N TRP A 35 -13.17 21.63 1.55
CA TRP A 35 -13.84 22.83 2.07
C TRP A 35 -14.74 23.49 1.02
N LEU A 36 -14.24 23.71 -0.20
CA LEU A 36 -15.01 24.35 -1.28
C LEU A 36 -16.29 23.58 -1.57
N MET A 37 -16.27 22.24 -1.55
CA MET A 37 -17.46 21.44 -1.74
C MET A 37 -18.58 21.79 -0.74
N THR A 38 -18.25 22.07 0.53
CA THR A 38 -19.25 22.48 1.53
C THR A 38 -19.90 23.83 1.24
N THR A 39 -19.28 24.65 0.41
CA THR A 39 -19.83 25.95 -0.01
C THR A 39 -20.62 25.85 -1.32
N LEU A 40 -20.43 24.76 -2.08
CA LEU A 40 -21.13 24.51 -3.35
C LEU A 40 -22.40 23.67 -3.18
N THR A 41 -22.49 22.88 -2.11
CA THR A 41 -23.64 22.00 -1.86
C THR A 41 -23.81 21.70 -0.37
N ASP A 42 -25.06 21.52 0.05
CA ASP A 42 -25.42 21.00 1.37
C ASP A 42 -25.48 19.46 1.41
N ASN A 43 -25.23 18.80 0.27
CA ASN A 43 -25.27 17.35 0.16
C ASN A 43 -24.02 16.71 0.77
N ALA A 44 -24.18 16.03 1.91
CA ALA A 44 -23.10 15.39 2.65
C ALA A 44 -22.42 14.26 1.85
N PHE A 45 -23.16 13.57 0.98
CA PHE A 45 -22.59 12.56 0.10
C PHE A 45 -21.63 13.19 -0.92
N MET A 46 -21.96 14.34 -1.50
CA MET A 46 -21.05 15.05 -2.42
C MET A 46 -19.78 15.52 -1.72
N VAL A 47 -19.87 16.02 -0.48
CA VAL A 47 -18.70 16.40 0.33
C VAL A 47 -17.79 15.21 0.57
N ALA A 48 -18.34 14.08 1.01
CA ALA A 48 -17.55 12.88 1.25
C ALA A 48 -16.95 12.29 -0.05
N MET A 49 -17.67 12.42 -1.18
CA MET A 49 -17.19 11.97 -2.49
C MET A 49 -15.93 12.69 -2.97
N VAL A 50 -15.57 13.85 -2.41
CA VAL A 50 -14.26 14.49 -2.69
C VAL A 50 -13.12 13.56 -2.29
N GLN A 51 -13.21 12.94 -1.11
CA GLN A 51 -12.19 12.00 -0.63
C GLN A 51 -12.11 10.75 -1.52
N THR A 52 -13.26 10.24 -1.98
CA THR A 52 -13.35 9.16 -2.97
C THR A 52 -12.69 9.56 -4.29
N ALA A 53 -13.01 10.76 -4.81
CA ALA A 53 -12.47 11.27 -6.05
C ALA A 53 -10.94 11.43 -6.01
N SER A 54 -10.36 11.89 -4.89
CA SER A 54 -8.90 12.01 -4.74
C SER A 54 -8.18 10.66 -4.67
N THR A 55 -8.80 9.62 -4.10
CA THR A 55 -8.14 8.33 -3.79
C THR A 55 -8.40 7.22 -4.81
N LEU A 56 -9.58 7.23 -5.44
CA LEU A 56 -9.99 6.21 -6.40
C LEU A 56 -9.04 6.09 -7.61
N PRO A 57 -8.51 7.17 -8.22
CA PRO A 57 -7.53 7.05 -9.30
C PRO A 57 -6.28 6.28 -8.90
N VAL A 58 -5.80 6.44 -7.66
CA VAL A 58 -4.61 5.74 -7.15
C VAL A 58 -4.86 4.25 -7.08
N PHE A 59 -6.06 3.85 -6.66
CA PHE A 59 -6.47 2.45 -6.65
C PHE A 59 -6.55 1.87 -8.07
N LEU A 60 -7.19 2.56 -9.02
CA LEU A 60 -7.40 2.08 -10.38
C LEU A 60 -6.11 2.05 -11.21
N LEU A 61 -5.27 3.08 -11.06
CA LEU A 61 -4.10 3.30 -11.90
C LEU A 61 -2.78 2.91 -11.24
N GLY A 62 -2.78 2.46 -9.98
CA GLY A 62 -1.57 2.05 -9.28
C GLY A 62 -0.78 0.94 -9.98
N LEU A 63 -1.46 -0.07 -10.54
CA LEU A 63 -0.82 -1.13 -11.31
C LEU A 63 -0.43 -0.70 -12.73
N PRO A 64 -1.32 -0.11 -13.56
CA PRO A 64 -0.97 0.38 -14.89
C PRO A 64 0.18 1.39 -14.90
N SER A 65 0.21 2.30 -13.93
CA SER A 65 1.23 3.36 -13.86
C SER A 65 2.64 2.81 -13.68
N GLY A 66 2.82 1.69 -12.95
CA GLY A 66 4.10 1.01 -12.82
C GLY A 66 4.61 0.45 -14.16
N ALA A 67 3.73 -0.22 -14.92
CA ALA A 67 4.08 -0.74 -16.24
C ALA A 67 4.46 0.39 -17.22
N LEU A 68 3.72 1.51 -17.19
CA LEU A 68 4.01 2.70 -18.00
C LEU A 68 5.36 3.33 -17.61
N ALA A 69 5.68 3.42 -16.32
CA ALA A 69 6.94 3.97 -15.82
C ALA A 69 8.17 3.14 -16.25
N ASP A 70 7.98 1.85 -16.55
CA ASP A 70 9.04 0.99 -17.08
C ASP A 70 9.25 1.16 -18.58
N ILE A 71 8.25 1.60 -19.34
CA ILE A 71 8.32 1.74 -20.81
C ILE A 71 8.80 3.14 -21.21
N VAL A 72 8.28 4.17 -20.55
CA VAL A 72 8.53 5.57 -20.91
C VAL A 72 9.78 6.11 -20.22
N ASP A 73 10.45 7.07 -20.84
CA ASP A 73 11.52 7.84 -20.18
C ASP A 73 10.99 8.46 -18.87
N ARG A 74 11.59 8.04 -17.75
CA ARG A 74 11.13 8.39 -16.39
C ARG A 74 11.08 9.90 -16.16
N ARG A 75 12.04 10.65 -16.73
CA ARG A 75 12.09 12.11 -16.56
C ARG A 75 10.96 12.79 -17.33
N ARG A 76 10.76 12.42 -18.59
CA ARG A 76 9.66 12.96 -19.42
C ARG A 76 8.31 12.59 -18.83
N TYR A 77 8.16 11.36 -18.36
CA TYR A 77 6.94 10.90 -17.73
C TYR A 77 6.65 11.68 -16.44
N PHE A 78 7.64 11.87 -15.55
CA PHE A 78 7.44 12.68 -14.35
C PHE A 78 7.09 14.13 -14.70
N ALA A 79 7.79 14.74 -15.66
CA ALA A 79 7.47 16.09 -16.12
C ALA A 79 6.02 16.21 -16.64
N LEU A 80 5.56 15.23 -17.43
CA LEU A 80 4.19 15.21 -17.96
C LEU A 80 3.14 15.14 -16.85
N THR A 81 3.37 14.34 -15.81
CA THR A 81 2.44 14.30 -14.65
C THR A 81 2.32 15.65 -13.97
N GLN A 82 3.39 16.44 -13.96
CA GLN A 82 3.38 17.75 -13.33
C GLN A 82 2.68 18.81 -14.18
N VAL A 83 2.81 18.73 -15.52
CA VAL A 83 1.99 19.53 -16.44
C VAL A 83 0.52 19.20 -16.26
N TRP A 84 0.16 17.92 -16.17
CA TRP A 84 -1.22 17.49 -15.95
C TRP A 84 -1.81 18.09 -14.66
N VAL A 85 -1.10 17.94 -13.53
CA VAL A 85 -1.54 18.51 -12.24
C VAL A 85 -1.64 20.05 -12.34
N CYS A 86 -0.71 20.70 -13.04
CA CYS A 86 -0.75 22.15 -13.25
C CYS A 86 -2.00 22.56 -14.04
N VAL A 87 -2.30 21.89 -15.15
CA VAL A 87 -3.49 22.19 -15.98
C VAL A 87 -4.78 22.02 -15.16
N VAL A 88 -4.90 20.92 -14.41
CA VAL A 88 -6.07 20.69 -13.55
C VAL A 88 -6.18 21.77 -12.46
N ALA A 89 -5.07 22.16 -11.83
CA ALA A 89 -5.04 23.22 -10.83
C ALA A 89 -5.40 24.60 -11.42
N VAL A 90 -4.95 24.92 -12.64
CA VAL A 90 -5.34 26.14 -13.35
C VAL A 90 -6.84 26.13 -13.65
N LEU A 91 -7.39 25.02 -14.15
CA LEU A 91 -8.83 24.89 -14.40
C LEU A 91 -9.64 25.08 -13.11
N LEU A 92 -9.24 24.44 -12.01
CA LEU A 92 -9.85 24.63 -10.69
C LEU A 92 -9.78 26.08 -10.22
N ALA A 93 -8.63 26.75 -10.37
CA ALA A 93 -8.46 28.14 -9.98
C ALA A 93 -9.34 29.08 -10.81
N VAL A 94 -9.29 28.97 -12.14
CA VAL A 94 -10.08 29.81 -13.06
C VAL A 94 -11.57 29.65 -12.79
N LEU A 95 -12.06 28.41 -12.75
CA LEU A 95 -13.49 28.14 -12.52
C LEU A 95 -13.96 28.59 -11.13
N SER A 96 -13.09 28.51 -10.13
CA SER A 96 -13.36 29.01 -8.78
C SER A 96 -13.46 30.54 -8.77
N PHE A 97 -12.54 31.25 -9.45
CA PHE A 97 -12.58 32.71 -9.53
C PHE A 97 -13.74 33.24 -10.38
N THR A 98 -14.14 32.54 -11.44
CA THR A 98 -15.28 32.94 -12.27
C THR A 98 -16.64 32.54 -11.67
N GLY A 99 -16.65 31.81 -10.55
CA GLY A 99 -17.89 31.28 -9.95
C GLY A 99 -18.59 30.21 -10.79
N ALA A 100 -17.93 29.66 -11.81
CA ALA A 100 -18.50 28.66 -12.72
C ALA A 100 -18.31 27.21 -12.24
N LEU A 101 -17.60 27.02 -11.12
CA LEU A 101 -17.29 25.71 -10.58
C LEU A 101 -18.50 25.11 -9.84
N SER A 102 -19.10 24.08 -10.43
CA SER A 102 -20.17 23.31 -9.79
C SER A 102 -19.62 22.16 -8.93
N ALA A 103 -20.44 21.63 -8.01
CA ALA A 103 -20.08 20.48 -7.17
C ALA A 103 -19.65 19.25 -8.00
N SER A 104 -20.40 18.91 -9.05
CA SER A 104 -20.06 17.79 -9.94
C SER A 104 -18.73 18.01 -10.67
N LEU A 105 -18.48 19.24 -11.16
CA LEU A 105 -17.24 19.56 -11.86
C LEU A 105 -16.03 19.54 -10.93
N LEU A 106 -16.20 19.96 -9.66
CA LEU A 106 -15.17 19.84 -8.64
C LEU A 106 -14.79 18.36 -8.40
N LEU A 107 -15.74 17.43 -8.36
CA LEU A 107 -15.44 15.99 -8.24
C LEU A 107 -14.66 15.46 -9.43
N VAL A 108 -15.06 15.83 -10.66
CA VAL A 108 -14.37 15.41 -11.89
C VAL A 108 -12.93 15.93 -11.92
N LEU A 109 -12.71 17.21 -11.59
CA LEU A 109 -11.38 17.79 -11.55
C LEU A 109 -10.54 17.24 -10.39
N THR A 110 -11.15 16.95 -9.25
CA THR A 110 -10.47 16.28 -8.12
C THR A 110 -10.02 14.87 -8.52
N PHE A 111 -10.86 14.12 -9.22
CA PHE A 111 -10.50 12.81 -9.79
C PHE A 111 -9.38 12.95 -10.81
N ALA A 112 -9.46 13.93 -11.72
CA ALA A 112 -8.40 14.21 -12.69
C ALA A 112 -7.07 14.54 -11.98
N ASN A 113 -7.09 15.33 -10.91
CA ASN A 113 -5.89 15.62 -10.11
C ASN A 113 -5.31 14.34 -9.49
N GLY A 114 -6.18 13.46 -8.96
CA GLY A 114 -5.79 12.15 -8.43
C GLY A 114 -5.12 11.23 -9.47
N ILE A 115 -5.47 11.33 -10.76
CA ILE A 115 -4.80 10.58 -11.84
C ILE A 115 -3.32 10.99 -11.93
N GLY A 116 -3.04 12.29 -11.94
CA GLY A 116 -1.64 12.80 -11.96
C GLY A 116 -0.85 12.31 -10.76
N MET A 117 -1.49 12.25 -9.59
CA MET A 117 -0.90 11.74 -8.37
C MET A 117 -0.60 10.23 -8.43
N ALA A 118 -1.53 9.43 -8.94
CA ALA A 118 -1.37 8.00 -9.13
C ALA A 118 -0.20 7.67 -10.05
N MET A 119 -0.07 8.42 -11.14
CA MET A 119 0.99 8.21 -12.14
C MET A 119 2.38 8.61 -11.63
N ARG A 120 2.47 9.61 -10.74
CA ARG A 120 3.74 10.17 -10.27
C ARG A 120 4.53 9.22 -9.35
N TRP A 121 3.84 8.45 -8.52
CA TRP A 121 4.46 7.70 -7.41
C TRP A 121 5.49 6.63 -7.86
N PRO A 122 5.17 5.73 -8.81
CA PRO A 122 6.11 4.70 -9.27
C PRO A 122 7.37 5.29 -9.90
N VAL A 123 7.21 6.40 -10.61
CA VAL A 123 8.28 7.08 -11.34
C VAL A 123 9.26 7.71 -10.35
N PHE A 124 8.76 8.38 -9.33
CA PHE A 124 9.59 8.94 -8.27
C PHE A 124 10.38 7.84 -7.53
N ALA A 125 9.71 6.74 -7.16
CA ALA A 125 10.36 5.62 -6.51
C ALA A 125 11.47 4.98 -7.37
N ALA A 126 11.32 5.02 -8.69
CA ALA A 126 12.32 4.52 -9.64
C ALA A 126 13.49 5.50 -9.89
N ILE A 127 13.27 6.82 -9.81
CA ILE A 127 14.33 7.83 -10.03
C ILE A 127 15.26 7.96 -8.82
N VAL A 128 14.75 7.84 -7.58
CA VAL A 128 15.55 8.08 -6.37
C VAL A 128 16.81 7.20 -6.30
N PRO A 129 16.76 5.88 -6.53
CA PRO A 129 17.95 5.03 -6.55
C PRO A 129 18.97 5.39 -7.64
N ASP A 130 18.53 6.04 -8.73
CA ASP A 130 19.43 6.47 -9.80
C ASP A 130 20.22 7.73 -9.43
N LEU A 131 19.79 8.48 -8.40
CA LEU A 131 20.39 9.76 -8.00
C LEU A 131 21.41 9.66 -6.87
N VAL A 132 21.40 8.57 -6.11
CA VAL A 132 22.26 8.39 -4.94
C VAL A 132 22.98 7.04 -5.01
N PRO A 133 24.25 6.95 -4.58
CA PRO A 133 24.92 5.67 -4.43
C PRO A 133 24.15 4.74 -3.48
N GLY A 134 24.29 3.43 -3.66
CA GLY A 134 23.58 2.44 -2.85
C GLY A 134 23.77 2.60 -1.33
N HIS A 135 24.94 3.10 -0.89
CA HIS A 135 25.22 3.35 0.53
C HIS A 135 24.53 4.62 1.09
N GLU A 136 24.15 5.57 0.24
CA GLU A 136 23.38 6.78 0.61
C GLU A 136 21.85 6.56 0.51
N LEU A 137 21.41 5.48 -0.14
CA LEU A 137 20.00 5.20 -0.40
C LEU A 137 19.12 5.15 0.86
N PRO A 138 19.52 4.51 1.99
CA PRO A 138 18.71 4.54 3.21
C PRO A 138 18.47 5.96 3.76
N ALA A 139 19.50 6.82 3.71
CA ALA A 139 19.38 8.22 4.13
C ALA A 139 18.47 9.02 3.18
N ALA A 140 18.56 8.76 1.87
CA ALA A 140 17.70 9.38 0.87
C ALA A 140 16.22 9.00 1.06
N LEU A 141 15.95 7.72 1.33
CA LEU A 141 14.61 7.23 1.64
C LEU A 141 14.06 7.81 2.96
N ALA A 142 14.90 7.96 3.98
CA ALA A 142 14.51 8.61 5.23
C ALA A 142 14.11 10.09 5.00
N LEU A 143 14.89 10.84 4.21
CA LEU A 143 14.57 12.22 3.84
C LEU A 143 13.26 12.35 3.05
N ASN A 144 12.93 11.37 2.20
CA ASN A 144 11.64 11.33 1.51
C ASN A 144 10.48 11.11 2.49
N GLY A 145 10.67 10.25 3.49
CA GLY A 145 9.71 10.05 4.58
C GLY A 145 9.48 11.34 5.39
N VAL A 146 10.55 12.10 5.66
CA VAL A 146 10.46 13.42 6.30
C VAL A 146 9.64 14.39 5.44
N ALA A 147 9.93 14.49 4.13
CA ALA A 147 9.19 15.38 3.22
C ALA A 147 7.69 15.04 3.17
N MET A 148 7.34 13.75 3.15
CA MET A 148 5.95 13.29 3.12
C MET A 148 5.20 13.64 4.42
N ASN A 149 5.81 13.43 5.57
CA ASN A 149 5.21 13.77 6.87
C ASN A 149 5.14 15.29 7.09
N MET A 150 6.17 16.05 6.71
CA MET A 150 6.14 17.52 6.77
C MET A 150 5.02 18.10 5.91
N SER A 151 4.86 17.61 4.68
CA SER A 151 3.82 18.08 3.75
C SER A 151 2.41 17.87 4.31
N ARG A 152 2.20 16.82 5.09
CA ARG A 152 0.90 16.51 5.70
C ARG A 152 0.48 17.48 6.80
N VAL A 153 1.44 18.17 7.42
CA VAL A 153 1.17 19.21 8.43
C VAL A 153 1.14 20.58 7.78
N ILE A 154 2.17 20.91 6.99
CA ILE A 154 2.33 22.23 6.40
C ILE A 154 1.26 22.49 5.32
N GLY A 155 0.91 21.47 4.53
CA GLY A 155 -0.07 21.60 3.45
C GLY A 155 -1.44 22.07 3.95
N PRO A 156 -2.11 21.35 4.88
CA PRO A 156 -3.41 21.78 5.41
C PRO A 156 -3.38 23.12 6.13
N VAL A 157 -2.30 23.45 6.85
CA VAL A 157 -2.14 24.75 7.51
C VAL A 157 -2.04 25.88 6.49
N ALA A 158 -1.21 25.72 5.45
CA ALA A 158 -1.05 26.70 4.39
C ALA A 158 -2.35 26.89 3.59
N ALA A 159 -3.03 25.79 3.25
CA ALA A 159 -4.34 25.84 2.60
C ALA A 159 -5.37 26.55 3.49
N GLY A 160 -5.42 26.26 4.78
CA GLY A 160 -6.35 26.91 5.71
C GLY A 160 -6.17 28.40 5.82
N ALA A 161 -4.92 28.86 5.96
CA ALA A 161 -4.59 30.28 6.00
C ALA A 161 -5.03 30.99 4.71
N LEU A 162 -4.78 30.38 3.54
CA LEU A 162 -5.20 30.92 2.24
C LEU A 162 -6.72 30.92 2.07
N ILE A 163 -7.41 29.85 2.47
CA ILE A 163 -8.87 29.77 2.36
C ILE A 163 -9.52 30.81 3.27
N ALA A 164 -9.01 30.99 4.50
CA ALA A 164 -9.54 31.96 5.44
C ALA A 164 -9.28 33.42 5.02
N GLY A 165 -8.13 33.71 4.40
CA GLY A 165 -7.75 35.08 4.01
C GLY A 165 -8.17 35.50 2.60
N ALA A 166 -8.16 34.57 1.64
CA ALA A 166 -8.32 34.88 0.22
C ALA A 166 -9.31 33.96 -0.52
N GLY A 167 -9.68 32.81 0.07
CA GLY A 167 -10.60 31.83 -0.51
C GLY A 167 -9.90 30.67 -1.25
N SER A 168 -10.67 29.62 -1.53
CA SER A 168 -10.13 28.35 -2.08
C SER A 168 -9.48 28.48 -3.46
N GLY A 169 -9.92 29.44 -4.29
CA GLY A 169 -9.35 29.67 -5.63
C GLY A 169 -7.84 29.97 -5.60
N TYR A 170 -7.37 30.72 -4.61
CA TYR A 170 -5.94 31.04 -4.46
C TYR A 170 -5.10 29.83 -4.04
N VAL A 171 -5.69 28.86 -3.35
CA VAL A 171 -5.01 27.59 -3.06
C VAL A 171 -4.74 26.83 -4.36
N PHE A 172 -5.72 26.77 -5.26
CA PHE A 172 -5.55 26.14 -6.57
C PHE A 172 -4.55 26.89 -7.46
N ALA A 173 -4.55 28.23 -7.41
CA ALA A 173 -3.56 29.04 -8.13
C ALA A 173 -2.12 28.79 -7.61
N LEU A 174 -1.93 28.72 -6.28
CA LEU A 174 -0.64 28.37 -5.68
C LEU A 174 -0.23 26.95 -6.04
N ASN A 175 -1.17 26.01 -6.06
CA ASN A 175 -0.93 24.64 -6.51
C ASN A 175 -0.45 24.59 -7.96
N ALA A 176 -1.04 25.38 -8.86
CA ALA A 176 -0.58 25.49 -10.24
C ALA A 176 0.85 26.06 -10.34
N ALA A 177 1.17 27.09 -9.55
CA ALA A 177 2.51 27.67 -9.49
C ALA A 177 3.56 26.68 -8.96
N LEU A 178 3.29 26.00 -7.84
CA LEU A 178 4.16 24.96 -7.30
C LEU A 178 4.31 23.80 -8.29
N ALA A 179 3.25 23.46 -9.02
CA ALA A 179 3.32 22.44 -10.04
C ALA A 179 4.30 22.84 -11.15
N MET A 180 4.18 24.07 -11.67
CA MET A 180 5.08 24.61 -12.66
C MET A 180 6.55 24.68 -12.17
N VAL A 181 6.78 25.10 -10.93
CA VAL A 181 8.13 25.11 -10.33
C VAL A 181 8.73 23.71 -10.34
N SER A 182 8.01 22.70 -9.85
CA SER A 182 8.47 21.31 -9.88
C SER A 182 8.74 20.81 -11.29
N PHE A 183 7.90 21.17 -12.27
CA PHE A 183 8.12 20.85 -13.67
C PHE A 183 9.46 21.41 -14.18
N THR A 184 9.75 22.69 -13.90
CA THR A 184 11.03 23.30 -14.30
C THR A 184 12.23 22.66 -13.62
N LEU A 185 12.12 22.26 -12.35
CA LEU A 185 13.17 21.55 -11.62
C LEU A 185 13.46 20.18 -12.26
N ILE A 186 12.42 19.42 -12.63
CA ILE A 186 12.55 18.12 -13.29
C ILE A 186 13.20 18.27 -14.68
N LEU A 187 12.87 19.34 -15.41
CA LEU A 187 13.48 19.62 -16.71
C LEU A 187 14.93 20.12 -16.61
N ARG A 188 15.34 20.75 -15.52
CA ARG A 188 16.75 21.16 -15.35
C ARG A 188 17.67 20.00 -15.01
N TRP A 189 17.13 18.94 -14.41
CA TRP A 189 17.88 17.72 -14.15
C TRP A 189 18.21 16.96 -15.45
N ARG A 190 19.45 16.48 -15.60
CA ARG A 190 19.88 15.60 -16.71
C ARG A 190 20.20 14.20 -16.15
N PRO A 191 19.42 13.16 -16.49
CA PRO A 191 19.74 11.79 -16.09
C PRO A 191 21.03 11.34 -16.77
N ALA A 192 21.88 10.61 -16.05
CA ALA A 192 22.97 9.89 -16.69
C ALA A 192 22.37 8.75 -17.54
N PRO A 193 22.75 8.60 -18.82
CA PRO A 193 22.25 7.51 -19.64
C PRO A 193 22.70 6.16 -19.06
N LYS A 194 21.74 5.29 -18.76
CA LYS A 194 21.99 3.88 -18.44
C LYS A 194 21.24 3.01 -19.43
N VAL A 195 21.99 2.18 -20.15
CA VAL A 195 21.45 1.07 -20.93
C VAL A 195 21.15 -0.05 -19.93
N SER A 196 19.87 -0.37 -19.72
CA SER A 196 19.48 -1.52 -18.92
C SER A 196 19.85 -2.79 -19.71
N THR A 197 20.85 -3.53 -19.23
CA THR A 197 21.35 -4.76 -19.86
C THR A 197 20.56 -6.02 -19.49
N LEU A 198 19.59 -5.92 -18.58
CA LEU A 198 18.73 -7.03 -18.18
C LEU A 198 17.38 -6.97 -18.91
N PRO A 199 16.85 -8.10 -19.42
CA PRO A 199 15.49 -8.18 -19.92
C PRO A 199 14.52 -7.74 -18.81
N LYS A 200 13.70 -6.73 -19.10
CA LYS A 200 12.66 -6.29 -18.17
C LYS A 200 11.77 -7.48 -17.85
N GLU A 201 11.56 -7.79 -16.57
CA GLU A 201 10.56 -8.79 -16.19
C GLU A 201 9.24 -8.46 -16.89
N ARG A 202 8.54 -9.48 -17.43
CA ARG A 202 7.16 -9.29 -17.90
C ARG A 202 6.32 -8.88 -16.69
N PHE A 203 6.09 -7.57 -16.53
CA PHE A 203 5.37 -6.97 -15.41
C PHE A 203 4.08 -7.71 -15.06
N LEU A 204 3.34 -8.15 -16.08
CA LEU A 204 2.10 -8.91 -15.94
C LEU A 204 2.31 -10.31 -15.35
N ALA A 205 3.34 -11.06 -15.79
CA ALA A 205 3.66 -12.38 -15.25
C ALA A 205 4.11 -12.27 -13.78
N ALA A 206 4.94 -11.27 -13.46
CA ALA A 206 5.35 -10.98 -12.09
C ALA A 206 4.18 -10.54 -11.19
N MET A 207 3.24 -9.76 -11.73
CA MET A 207 2.03 -9.36 -11.00
C MET A 207 1.10 -10.53 -10.71
N ARG A 208 0.93 -11.45 -11.66
CA ARG A 208 0.16 -12.68 -11.45
C ARG A 208 0.73 -13.49 -10.29
N VAL A 209 2.05 -13.71 -10.25
CA VAL A 209 2.69 -14.46 -9.16
C VAL A 209 2.52 -13.73 -7.81
N GLY A 210 2.64 -12.40 -7.80
CA GLY A 210 2.38 -11.60 -6.59
C GLY A 210 0.94 -11.70 -6.09
N LEU A 211 -0.04 -11.58 -6.99
CA LEU A 211 -1.46 -11.75 -6.66
C LEU A 211 -1.75 -13.17 -6.19
N GLN A 212 -1.19 -14.18 -6.85
CA GLN A 212 -1.30 -15.58 -6.45
C GLN A 212 -0.72 -15.82 -5.06
N HIS A 213 0.45 -15.24 -4.74
CA HIS A 213 1.06 -15.35 -3.43
C HIS A 213 0.16 -14.77 -2.33
N VAL A 214 -0.34 -13.55 -2.54
CA VAL A 214 -1.26 -12.87 -1.62
C VAL A 214 -2.58 -13.64 -1.48
N ALA A 215 -3.16 -14.05 -2.61
CA ALA A 215 -4.40 -14.81 -2.64
C ALA A 215 -4.23 -16.20 -2.02
N ARG A 216 -3.06 -16.82 -2.01
CA ARG A 216 -2.86 -18.15 -1.38
C ARG A 216 -2.32 -18.06 0.05
N SER A 217 -2.03 -16.87 0.56
CA SER A 217 -1.55 -16.64 1.93
C SER A 217 -2.71 -16.26 2.88
N PRO A 218 -3.14 -17.16 3.80
CA PRO A 218 -4.21 -16.85 4.75
C PRO A 218 -3.91 -15.64 5.63
N ARG A 219 -2.65 -15.53 6.09
CA ARG A 219 -2.16 -14.40 6.89
C ARG A 219 -2.32 -13.07 6.15
N MET A 220 -1.95 -13.04 4.86
CA MET A 220 -2.07 -11.82 4.06
C MET A 220 -3.53 -11.45 3.81
N ARG A 221 -4.42 -12.41 3.56
CA ARG A 221 -5.86 -12.15 3.39
C ARG A 221 -6.46 -11.49 4.64
N ILE A 222 -6.19 -12.06 5.83
CA ILE A 222 -6.68 -11.51 7.10
C ILE A 222 -6.11 -10.10 7.32
N LEU A 223 -4.83 -9.92 7.02
CA LEU A 223 -4.18 -8.61 7.16
C LEU A 223 -4.78 -7.57 6.20
N LEU A 224 -4.96 -7.89 4.92
CA LEU A 224 -5.57 -7.01 3.92
C LEU A 224 -7.01 -6.66 4.28
N MET A 225 -7.78 -7.61 4.79
CA MET A 225 -9.11 -7.35 5.33
C MET A 225 -9.05 -6.36 6.49
N ARG A 226 -8.16 -6.55 7.48
CA ARG A 226 -7.99 -5.60 8.60
C ARG A 226 -7.60 -4.21 8.13
N ILE A 227 -6.73 -4.12 7.14
CA ILE A 227 -6.32 -2.85 6.52
C ILE A 227 -7.53 -2.18 5.88
N PHE A 228 -8.23 -2.88 4.98
CA PHE A 228 -9.40 -2.37 4.30
C PHE A 228 -10.42 -1.83 5.31
N LEU A 229 -10.77 -2.63 6.31
CA LEU A 229 -11.77 -2.27 7.33
C LEU A 229 -11.36 -1.08 8.18
N PHE A 230 -10.08 -1.02 8.58
CA PHE A 230 -9.57 0.12 9.36
C PHE A 230 -9.69 1.43 8.58
N PHE A 231 -9.24 1.45 7.33
CA PHE A 231 -9.34 2.66 6.50
C PHE A 231 -10.78 2.96 6.09
N PHE A 232 -11.61 1.94 5.92
CA PHE A 232 -13.04 2.07 5.66
C PHE A 232 -13.78 2.77 6.81
N GLN A 233 -13.50 2.39 8.06
CA GLN A 233 -14.00 3.10 9.23
C GLN A 233 -13.38 4.50 9.35
N ALA A 234 -12.05 4.58 9.36
CA ALA A 234 -11.32 5.80 9.75
C ALA A 234 -11.60 6.97 8.80
N THR A 235 -11.94 6.66 7.54
CA THR A 235 -12.27 7.67 6.55
C THR A 235 -13.57 8.43 6.84
N ALA A 236 -14.49 7.88 7.65
CA ALA A 236 -15.71 8.58 8.02
C ALA A 236 -15.42 9.95 8.66
N LEU A 237 -14.46 9.99 9.60
CA LEU A 237 -14.06 11.22 10.28
C LEU A 237 -13.48 12.23 9.30
N THR A 238 -12.54 11.80 8.45
CA THR A 238 -11.80 12.72 7.55
C THR A 238 -12.63 13.19 6.36
N ALA A 239 -13.46 12.32 5.78
CA ALA A 239 -14.33 12.66 4.65
C ALA A 239 -15.47 13.61 5.03
N LEU A 240 -15.98 13.52 6.26
CA LEU A 240 -17.04 14.38 6.78
C LEU A 240 -16.52 15.54 7.64
N LEU A 241 -15.20 15.63 7.85
CA LEU A 241 -14.57 16.66 8.69
C LEU A 241 -14.95 18.10 8.31
N PRO A 242 -15.05 18.49 7.03
CA PRO A 242 -15.48 19.83 6.66
C PRO A 242 -16.88 20.18 7.22
N LEU A 243 -17.80 19.21 7.23
CA LEU A 243 -19.16 19.38 7.76
C LEU A 243 -19.17 19.43 9.28
N ILE A 244 -18.36 18.58 9.93
CA ILE A 244 -18.16 18.62 11.39
C ILE A 244 -17.65 20.00 11.80
N ALA A 245 -16.66 20.54 11.07
CA ALA A 245 -16.10 21.86 11.33
C ALA A 245 -17.10 23.01 11.15
N ARG A 246 -18.05 22.89 10.21
CA ARG A 246 -19.15 23.88 10.06
C ARG A 246 -20.15 23.84 11.21
N GLY A 247 -20.28 22.70 11.90
CA GLY A 247 -21.19 22.51 13.03
C GLY A 247 -20.64 22.98 14.39
N ILE A 248 -19.36 23.36 14.48
CA ILE A 248 -18.75 23.91 15.69
C ILE A 248 -19.05 25.42 15.77
N ASP A 249 -19.15 25.97 16.99
CA ASP A 249 -19.36 27.40 17.21
C ASP A 249 -18.26 28.24 16.52
N GLY A 250 -18.67 29.19 15.67
CA GLY A 250 -17.74 29.95 14.82
C GLY A 250 -17.17 29.14 13.63
N GLY A 251 -17.88 28.09 13.23
CA GLY A 251 -17.54 27.16 12.15
C GLY A 251 -17.09 27.84 10.86
N GLY A 252 -15.90 27.48 10.38
CA GLY A 252 -15.28 28.11 9.24
C GLY A 252 -14.02 27.37 8.75
N PRO A 253 -13.36 27.87 7.70
CA PRO A 253 -12.19 27.22 7.13
C PRO A 253 -11.01 27.16 8.11
N GLY A 254 -10.90 28.15 9.00
CA GLY A 254 -9.93 28.18 10.09
C GLY A 254 -10.11 27.02 11.07
N ILE A 255 -11.34 26.72 11.49
CA ILE A 255 -11.63 25.59 12.38
C ILE A 255 -11.35 24.26 11.67
N PHE A 256 -11.82 24.10 10.44
CA PHE A 256 -11.57 22.89 9.65
C PHE A 256 -10.07 22.58 9.55
N THR A 257 -9.26 23.58 9.25
CA THR A 257 -7.81 23.42 9.11
C THR A 257 -7.08 23.30 10.44
N ALA A 258 -7.58 23.92 11.51
CA ALA A 258 -7.09 23.69 12.87
C ALA A 258 -7.32 22.24 13.33
N LEU A 259 -8.50 21.65 13.05
CA LEU A 259 -8.80 20.25 13.34
C LEU A 259 -7.88 19.30 12.56
N LEU A 260 -7.63 19.56 11.27
CA LEU A 260 -6.67 18.80 10.47
C LEU A 260 -5.24 18.95 11.00
N ALA A 261 -4.83 20.16 11.38
CA ALA A 261 -3.51 20.43 11.94
C ALA A 261 -3.32 19.71 13.28
N ALA A 262 -4.35 19.67 14.14
CA ALA A 262 -4.33 18.91 15.39
C ALA A 262 -4.17 17.41 15.12
N MET A 263 -4.94 16.86 14.17
CA MET A 263 -4.81 15.46 13.75
C MET A 263 -3.42 15.15 13.19
N GLY A 264 -2.88 16.01 12.32
CA GLY A 264 -1.53 15.88 11.77
C GLY A 264 -0.44 15.97 12.84
N SER A 265 -0.60 16.87 13.81
CA SER A 265 0.35 17.04 14.92
C SER A 265 0.35 15.82 15.84
N GLY A 266 -0.83 15.30 16.19
CA GLY A 266 -0.94 14.03 16.93
C GLY A 266 -0.30 12.87 16.19
N ALA A 267 -0.53 12.76 14.88
CA ALA A 267 0.12 11.76 14.05
C ALA A 267 1.66 11.93 14.03
N LEU A 268 2.17 13.16 13.95
CA LEU A 268 3.61 13.42 14.00
C LEU A 268 4.22 13.01 15.36
N LEU A 269 3.58 13.40 16.46
CA LEU A 269 4.02 13.06 17.82
C LEU A 269 4.11 11.55 18.01
N MET A 270 3.08 10.81 17.59
CA MET A 270 3.09 9.35 17.69
C MET A 270 4.11 8.72 16.74
N ALA A 271 4.28 9.23 15.51
CA ALA A 271 5.29 8.71 14.58
C ALA A 271 6.72 8.80 15.14
N LEU A 272 7.05 9.91 15.81
CA LEU A 272 8.36 10.12 16.45
C LEU A 272 8.58 9.23 17.68
N ASN A 273 7.50 8.88 18.38
CA ASN A 273 7.57 8.09 19.61
C ASN A 273 7.22 6.60 19.42
N LEU A 274 6.77 6.18 18.22
CA LEU A 274 6.26 4.83 17.97
C LEU A 274 7.29 3.74 18.32
N ALA A 275 8.57 3.98 18.02
CA ALA A 275 9.67 3.06 18.35
C ALA A 275 9.84 2.85 19.87
N ARG A 276 9.51 3.87 20.68
CA ARG A 276 9.55 3.81 22.14
C ARG A 276 8.30 3.16 22.73
N VAL A 277 7.14 3.37 22.12
CA VAL A 277 5.85 2.82 22.60
C VAL A 277 5.71 1.33 22.27
N ARG A 278 6.23 0.90 21.11
CA ARG A 278 6.06 -0.45 20.57
C ARG A 278 6.52 -1.60 21.49
N PRO A 279 7.67 -1.53 22.18
CA PRO A 279 8.12 -2.59 23.08
C PRO A 279 7.19 -2.87 24.26
N TYR A 280 6.48 -1.85 24.76
CA TYR A 280 5.65 -1.98 25.97
C TYR A 280 4.26 -2.56 25.71
N ILE A 281 3.66 -2.26 24.55
CA ILE A 281 2.26 -2.61 24.26
C ILE A 281 2.15 -3.85 23.37
N GLY A 282 3.18 -4.13 22.56
CA GLY A 282 3.13 -5.19 21.55
C GLY A 282 2.38 -4.74 20.29
N ARG A 283 2.77 -5.30 19.15
CA ARG A 283 2.37 -4.82 17.82
C ARG A 283 0.88 -5.02 17.52
N ASP A 284 0.37 -6.22 17.75
CA ASP A 284 -1.02 -6.54 17.45
C ASP A 284 -1.95 -5.75 18.38
N THR A 285 -1.57 -5.62 19.64
CA THR A 285 -2.24 -4.80 20.66
C THR A 285 -2.33 -3.32 20.25
N ILE A 286 -1.29 -2.75 19.64
CA ILE A 286 -1.32 -1.38 19.10
C ILE A 286 -2.38 -1.21 18.01
N VAL A 287 -2.53 -2.20 17.12
CA VAL A 287 -3.57 -2.13 16.08
C VAL A 287 -4.97 -2.24 16.72
N TYR A 288 -5.16 -3.17 17.66
CA TYR A 288 -6.44 -3.34 18.35
C TYR A 288 -6.86 -2.08 19.13
N TRP A 289 -5.98 -1.56 19.98
CA TRP A 289 -6.27 -0.34 20.74
C TRP A 289 -6.34 0.89 19.84
N GLY A 290 -5.50 0.98 18.81
CA GLY A 290 -5.52 2.09 17.86
C GLY A 290 -6.88 2.25 17.19
N ILE A 291 -7.53 1.15 16.81
CA ILE A 291 -8.88 1.19 16.22
C ILE A 291 -9.91 1.68 17.24
N GLY A 292 -9.87 1.18 18.48
CA GLY A 292 -10.78 1.59 19.54
C GLY A 292 -10.60 3.05 19.96
N VAL A 293 -9.35 3.48 20.15
CA VAL A 293 -9.02 4.88 20.49
C VAL A 293 -9.41 5.81 19.35
N HIS A 294 -9.14 5.43 18.09
CA HIS A 294 -9.58 6.21 16.93
C HIS A 294 -11.11 6.31 16.88
N ALA A 295 -11.85 5.22 17.14
CA ALA A 295 -13.31 5.22 17.19
C ALA A 295 -13.85 6.19 18.24
N VAL A 296 -13.37 6.07 19.49
CA VAL A 296 -13.80 6.95 20.59
C VAL A 296 -13.45 8.40 20.27
N ALA A 297 -12.23 8.68 19.84
CA ALA A 297 -11.81 10.03 19.48
C ALA A 297 -12.61 10.62 18.31
N SER A 298 -13.00 9.80 17.32
CA SER A 298 -13.85 10.23 16.19
C SER A 298 -15.25 10.61 16.66
N VAL A 299 -15.85 9.84 17.57
CA VAL A 299 -17.15 10.15 18.17
C VAL A 299 -17.05 11.41 19.03
N SER A 300 -16.03 11.51 19.88
CA SER A 300 -15.80 12.70 20.70
C SER A 300 -15.63 13.96 19.85
N ALA A 301 -14.84 13.92 18.78
CA ALA A 301 -14.65 15.05 17.87
C ALA A 301 -15.97 15.45 17.18
N THR A 302 -16.77 14.47 16.76
CA THR A 302 -18.03 14.74 16.05
C THR A 302 -19.14 15.28 16.95
N LEU A 303 -19.17 14.85 18.22
CA LEU A 303 -20.15 15.33 19.20
C LEU A 303 -19.74 16.63 19.89
N SER A 304 -18.52 17.11 19.68
CA SER A 304 -18.01 18.33 20.29
C SER A 304 -18.58 19.56 19.59
N THR A 305 -19.27 20.42 20.33
CA THR A 305 -19.67 21.77 19.87
C THR A 305 -18.58 22.82 20.14
N SER A 306 -17.64 22.52 21.05
CA SER A 306 -16.55 23.40 21.44
C SER A 306 -15.22 23.00 20.79
N LEU A 307 -14.51 23.99 20.24
CA LEU A 307 -13.18 23.81 19.65
C LEU A 307 -12.17 23.21 20.64
N TRP A 308 -12.29 23.52 21.94
CA TRP A 308 -11.39 23.04 22.99
C TRP A 308 -11.48 21.55 23.24
N LEU A 309 -12.62 20.92 22.96
CA LEU A 309 -12.80 19.47 23.04
C LEU A 309 -12.47 18.80 21.70
N ALA A 310 -12.81 19.44 20.59
CA ALA A 310 -12.56 18.92 19.26
C ALA A 310 -11.06 18.82 18.92
N LEU A 311 -10.24 19.82 19.30
CA LEU A 311 -8.80 19.82 19.01
C LEU A 311 -8.04 18.64 19.67
N PRO A 312 -8.14 18.40 20.99
CA PRO A 312 -7.52 17.22 21.62
C PRO A 312 -8.05 15.91 21.06
N ALA A 313 -9.36 15.81 20.79
CA ALA A 313 -9.96 14.61 20.21
C ALA A 313 -9.35 14.30 18.83
N MET A 314 -9.22 15.31 17.96
CA MET A 314 -8.57 15.16 16.65
C MET A 314 -7.09 14.77 16.78
N ALA A 315 -6.35 15.35 17.73
CA ALA A 315 -4.97 14.97 17.98
C ALA A 315 -4.83 13.50 18.40
N VAL A 316 -5.68 13.03 19.32
CA VAL A 316 -5.73 11.62 19.75
C VAL A 316 -6.13 10.71 18.59
N ALA A 317 -7.11 11.10 17.77
CA ALA A 317 -7.49 10.38 16.57
C ALA A 317 -6.29 10.23 15.61
N GLY A 318 -5.51 11.30 15.41
CA GLY A 318 -4.29 11.29 14.61
C GLY A 318 -3.19 10.36 15.14
N MET A 319 -2.97 10.36 16.46
CA MET A 319 -2.04 9.44 17.13
C MET A 319 -2.45 7.98 16.91
N ALA A 320 -3.72 7.67 17.16
CA ALA A 320 -4.26 6.33 16.99
C ALA A 320 -4.21 5.88 15.53
N TRP A 321 -4.52 6.80 14.60
CA TRP A 321 -4.47 6.56 13.17
C TRP A 321 -3.08 6.14 12.69
N ILE A 322 -2.05 6.92 13.03
CA ILE A 322 -0.69 6.64 12.56
C ILE A 322 -0.10 5.40 13.23
N ALA A 323 -0.43 5.16 14.49
CA ALA A 323 0.03 3.99 15.23
C ALA A 323 -0.47 2.70 14.57
N ALA A 324 -1.77 2.65 14.24
CA ALA A 324 -2.40 1.53 13.55
C ALA A 324 -1.86 1.42 12.11
N ALA A 325 -1.85 2.50 11.35
CA ALA A 325 -1.41 2.51 9.95
C ALA A 325 0.05 2.03 9.78
N ASN A 326 0.98 2.54 10.60
CA ASN A 326 2.38 2.12 10.55
C ASN A 326 2.55 0.66 11.00
N SER A 327 1.83 0.24 12.05
CA SER A 327 1.89 -1.14 12.54
C SER A 327 1.41 -2.14 11.48
N LEU A 328 0.33 -1.81 10.76
CA LEU A 328 -0.21 -2.56 9.64
C LEU A 328 0.75 -2.56 8.43
N THR A 329 1.34 -1.42 8.09
CA THR A 329 2.32 -1.29 6.99
C THR A 329 3.50 -2.24 7.21
N VAL A 330 4.11 -2.17 8.39
CA VAL A 330 5.24 -3.04 8.72
C VAL A 330 4.77 -4.51 8.75
N ALA A 331 3.48 -4.80 9.00
CA ALA A 331 3.00 -6.17 9.17
C ALA A 331 2.89 -6.83 7.80
N ALA A 332 2.45 -6.05 6.81
CA ALA A 332 2.42 -6.45 5.43
C ALA A 332 3.83 -6.67 4.91
N GLN A 333 4.77 -5.77 5.23
CA GLN A 333 6.17 -5.90 4.82
C GLN A 333 6.84 -7.17 5.37
N LEU A 334 6.59 -7.53 6.64
CA LEU A 334 7.16 -8.74 7.26
C LEU A 334 6.44 -10.02 6.82
N ALA A 335 5.17 -9.95 6.44
CA ALA A 335 4.43 -11.10 5.92
C ALA A 335 4.77 -11.43 4.45
N LEU A 336 5.59 -10.61 3.78
CA LEU A 336 5.98 -10.76 2.39
C LEU A 336 7.48 -11.09 2.25
N PRO A 337 7.82 -12.21 1.58
CA PRO A 337 9.18 -12.49 1.14
C PRO A 337 9.75 -11.36 0.25
N ASN A 338 11.07 -11.17 0.29
CA ASN A 338 11.76 -10.09 -0.44
C ASN A 338 11.36 -10.03 -1.93
N TRP A 339 11.24 -11.19 -2.60
CA TRP A 339 10.98 -11.30 -4.03
C TRP A 339 9.56 -10.86 -4.46
N VAL A 340 8.57 -10.93 -3.57
CA VAL A 340 7.19 -10.46 -3.81
C VAL A 340 6.83 -9.18 -3.07
N ARG A 341 7.72 -8.68 -2.20
CA ARG A 341 7.42 -7.55 -1.30
C ARG A 341 6.84 -6.34 -2.03
N ALA A 342 7.44 -5.91 -3.13
CA ALA A 342 6.96 -4.76 -3.90
C ALA A 342 5.51 -4.95 -4.41
N ARG A 343 5.19 -6.15 -4.92
CA ARG A 343 3.88 -6.47 -5.51
C ARG A 343 2.83 -6.67 -4.41
N GLY A 344 3.18 -7.36 -3.33
CA GLY A 344 2.31 -7.47 -2.16
C GLY A 344 2.04 -6.13 -1.48
N MET A 345 3.03 -5.23 -1.42
CA MET A 345 2.84 -3.87 -0.92
C MET A 345 1.96 -3.02 -1.85
N SER A 346 1.95 -3.28 -3.15
CA SER A 346 0.99 -2.65 -4.07
C SER A 346 -0.44 -3.06 -3.75
N ILE A 347 -0.68 -4.36 -3.48
CA ILE A 347 -1.99 -4.87 -3.05
C ILE A 347 -2.38 -4.31 -1.66
N TYR A 348 -1.42 -4.14 -0.76
CA TYR A 348 -1.61 -3.42 0.50
C TYR A 348 -2.13 -2.00 0.26
N HIS A 349 -1.48 -1.22 -0.60
CA HIS A 349 -1.90 0.14 -0.91
C HIS A 349 -3.27 0.17 -1.59
N MET A 350 -3.57 -0.79 -2.46
CA MET A 350 -4.90 -0.94 -3.03
C MET A 350 -5.96 -1.13 -1.95
N ALA A 351 -5.71 -2.00 -0.95
CA ALA A 351 -6.64 -2.20 0.16
C ALA A 351 -6.84 -0.94 1.02
N VAL A 352 -5.77 -0.16 1.25
CA VAL A 352 -5.85 1.14 1.94
C VAL A 352 -6.74 2.10 1.15
N MET A 353 -6.45 2.30 -0.14
CA MET A 353 -7.16 3.27 -0.99
C MET A 353 -8.62 2.85 -1.23
N SER A 354 -8.88 1.56 -1.49
CA SER A 354 -10.24 1.06 -1.67
C SER A 354 -11.05 1.14 -0.39
N GLY A 355 -10.43 0.86 0.77
CA GLY A 355 -11.06 1.03 2.07
C GLY A 355 -11.47 2.49 2.28
N GLY A 356 -10.55 3.42 2.03
CA GLY A 356 -10.85 4.86 2.15
C GLY A 356 -11.92 5.34 1.18
N ALA A 357 -11.80 5.03 -0.12
CA ALA A 357 -12.76 5.43 -1.14
C ALA A 357 -14.16 4.85 -0.90
N ALA A 358 -14.26 3.55 -0.59
CA ALA A 358 -15.54 2.91 -0.29
C ALA A 358 -16.15 3.44 1.02
N GLY A 359 -15.31 3.68 2.03
CA GLY A 359 -15.74 4.26 3.30
C GLY A 359 -16.28 5.67 3.12
N ALA A 360 -15.56 6.55 2.42
CA ALA A 360 -16.00 7.89 2.11
C ALA A 360 -17.37 7.90 1.38
N ALA A 361 -17.54 7.06 0.36
CA ALA A 361 -18.81 6.97 -0.35
C ALA A 361 -19.95 6.45 0.54
N LEU A 362 -19.75 5.36 1.29
CA LEU A 362 -20.79 4.79 2.14
C LEU A 362 -21.18 5.73 3.28
N TRP A 363 -20.20 6.24 4.03
CA TRP A 363 -20.45 7.12 5.17
C TRP A 363 -20.97 8.48 4.71
N GLY A 364 -20.59 8.96 3.52
CA GLY A 364 -21.26 10.08 2.88
C GLY A 364 -22.75 9.83 2.65
N ALA A 365 -23.11 8.65 2.14
CA ALA A 365 -24.50 8.29 1.87
C ALA A 365 -25.31 8.14 3.17
N VAL A 366 -24.73 7.52 4.20
CA VAL A 366 -25.34 7.42 5.53
C VAL A 366 -25.52 8.81 6.15
N ALA A 367 -24.52 9.71 6.01
CA ALA A 367 -24.62 11.08 6.50
C ALA A 367 -25.72 11.88 5.79
N GLN A 368 -25.94 11.64 4.50
CA GLN A 368 -26.98 12.30 3.72
C GLN A 368 -28.39 11.86 4.11
N VAL A 369 -28.60 10.58 4.43
CA VAL A 369 -29.93 10.04 4.78
C VAL A 369 -30.25 10.17 6.27
N ALA A 370 -29.25 10.12 7.13
CA ALA A 370 -29.41 10.26 8.58
C ALA A 370 -28.81 11.57 9.09
N SER A 371 -27.54 11.57 9.47
CA SER A 371 -26.79 12.77 9.86
C SER A 371 -25.29 12.49 9.85
N VAL A 372 -24.48 13.55 9.80
CA VAL A 372 -23.01 13.45 9.93
C VAL A 372 -22.61 12.72 11.21
N SER A 373 -23.23 13.07 12.34
CA SER A 373 -22.95 12.45 13.65
C SER A 373 -23.32 10.97 13.67
N THR A 374 -24.51 10.60 13.20
CA THR A 374 -24.93 9.20 13.10
C THR A 374 -23.97 8.40 12.23
N SER A 375 -23.55 8.97 11.09
CA SER A 375 -22.62 8.28 10.19
C SER A 375 -21.27 7.99 10.85
N VAL A 376 -20.67 8.98 11.52
CA VAL A 376 -19.38 8.78 12.21
C VAL A 376 -19.53 7.80 13.39
N ILE A 377 -20.64 7.84 14.14
CA ILE A 377 -20.91 6.90 15.24
C ILE A 377 -21.04 5.47 14.71
N VAL A 378 -21.84 5.25 13.65
CA VAL A 378 -22.03 3.92 13.05
C VAL A 378 -20.71 3.40 12.48
N ALA A 379 -19.94 4.23 11.78
CA ALA A 379 -18.61 3.88 11.32
C ALA A 379 -17.69 3.50 12.50
N SER A 380 -17.72 4.30 13.57
CA SER A 380 -16.90 4.09 14.77
C SER A 380 -17.28 2.84 15.56
N ALA A 381 -18.54 2.41 15.51
CA ALA A 381 -18.98 1.13 16.08
C ALA A 381 -18.59 -0.07 15.20
N PHE A 382 -18.60 0.10 13.87
CA PHE A 382 -18.29 -0.94 12.91
C PHE A 382 -16.88 -1.54 13.10
N GLY A 383 -15.89 -0.68 13.32
CA GLY A 383 -14.48 -1.09 13.52
C GLY A 383 -14.24 -2.03 14.70
N PRO A 384 -14.56 -1.61 15.95
CA PRO A 384 -14.46 -2.45 17.14
C PRO A 384 -15.31 -3.72 17.05
N LEU A 385 -16.52 -3.65 16.49
CA LEU A 385 -17.38 -4.83 16.28
C LEU A 385 -16.67 -5.87 15.40
N LEU A 386 -16.11 -5.42 14.28
CA LEU A 386 -15.34 -6.28 13.38
C LEU A 386 -14.04 -6.79 13.99
N LEU A 387 -13.39 -6.02 14.85
CA LEU A 387 -12.25 -6.53 15.61
C LEU A 387 -12.67 -7.70 16.49
N VAL A 388 -13.82 -7.64 17.16
CA VAL A 388 -14.33 -8.75 17.97
C VAL A 388 -14.67 -9.96 17.10
N LEU A 389 -15.29 -9.76 15.93
CA LEU A 389 -15.64 -10.83 14.99
C LEU A 389 -14.40 -11.49 14.35
N THR A 390 -13.35 -10.70 14.10
CA THR A 390 -12.11 -11.16 13.46
C THR A 390 -11.05 -11.62 14.47
N ARG A 391 -11.27 -11.44 15.79
CA ARG A 391 -10.44 -12.04 16.85
C ARG A 391 -10.45 -13.57 16.79
N ARG A 392 -11.60 -14.19 16.52
CA ARG A 392 -11.70 -15.66 16.36
C ARG A 392 -10.96 -16.19 15.14
N HIS A 393 -10.73 -15.31 14.15
CA HIS A 393 -9.96 -15.60 12.94
C HIS A 393 -8.52 -15.09 13.04
N GLY A 394 -8.16 -14.42 14.14
CA GLY A 394 -6.94 -13.66 14.32
C GLY A 394 -6.02 -14.32 15.33
N ALA A 395 -4.92 -14.89 14.82
CA ALA A 395 -3.75 -15.33 15.58
C ALA A 395 -3.99 -16.50 16.55
N GLY A 396 -4.54 -17.60 16.03
CA GLY A 396 -4.10 -18.92 16.48
C GLY A 396 -2.66 -19.13 16.01
N GLY A 397 -1.75 -19.19 16.97
CA GLY A 397 -0.30 -19.39 16.87
C GLY A 397 0.26 -20.00 15.59
N ASP A 398 0.96 -19.17 14.83
CA ASP A 398 2.18 -19.64 14.20
C ASP A 398 3.27 -18.64 14.55
N LYS A 399 4.29 -19.11 15.26
CA LYS A 399 5.51 -18.37 15.60
C LYS A 399 6.01 -17.67 14.34
N ASP A 400 6.64 -16.50 14.46
CA ASP A 400 7.22 -15.74 13.34
C ASP A 400 7.83 -16.68 12.29
N VAL A 401 7.04 -16.97 11.24
CA VAL A 401 7.44 -17.92 10.20
C VAL A 401 8.67 -17.31 9.54
N ASP A 402 9.80 -18.01 9.66
CA ASP A 402 11.05 -17.48 9.15
C ASP A 402 11.01 -17.46 7.62
N LEU A 403 10.91 -16.25 7.08
CA LEU A 403 10.91 -15.96 5.64
C LEU A 403 12.31 -15.58 5.15
N SER A 404 13.35 -15.78 5.96
CA SER A 404 14.74 -15.55 5.56
C SER A 404 15.09 -16.44 4.37
N PRO A 405 15.85 -15.92 3.39
CA PRO A 405 16.31 -16.72 2.24
C PRO A 405 17.02 -17.98 2.72
N ALA A 406 16.63 -19.14 2.19
CA ALA A 406 17.34 -20.38 2.45
C ALA A 406 18.55 -20.49 1.50
N ALA A 407 19.57 -21.23 1.94
CA ALA A 407 20.69 -21.57 1.06
C ALA A 407 20.18 -22.37 -0.16
N PRO A 408 20.77 -22.17 -1.36
CA PRO A 408 20.45 -22.97 -2.53
C PRO A 408 20.55 -24.46 -2.20
N ILE A 409 19.57 -25.25 -2.64
CA ILE A 409 19.62 -26.70 -2.45
C ILE A 409 20.76 -27.24 -3.33
N GLY A 410 21.86 -27.64 -2.68
CA GLY A 410 22.92 -28.40 -3.34
C GLY A 410 22.40 -29.75 -3.85
N GLY A 411 22.90 -30.21 -5.00
CA GLY A 411 22.62 -31.54 -5.55
C GLY A 411 21.56 -31.62 -6.66
N ALA A 412 21.07 -30.49 -7.19
CA ALA A 412 20.34 -30.51 -8.45
C ALA A 412 21.31 -30.79 -9.60
N LEU A 413 21.22 -31.97 -10.21
CA LEU A 413 21.95 -32.26 -11.44
C LEU A 413 21.60 -31.21 -12.51
N PRO A 414 22.60 -30.59 -13.17
CA PRO A 414 22.35 -29.66 -14.25
C PRO A 414 21.59 -30.37 -15.39
N PRO A 415 20.76 -29.64 -16.14
CA PRO A 415 20.09 -30.23 -17.29
C PRO A 415 21.13 -30.74 -18.29
N VAL A 416 20.83 -31.85 -18.95
CA VAL A 416 21.74 -32.51 -19.91
C VAL A 416 21.86 -31.70 -21.22
N PHE A 417 20.90 -30.79 -21.46
CA PHE A 417 20.87 -29.89 -22.62
C PHE A 417 20.44 -28.48 -22.19
N ASP A 418 20.77 -27.48 -23.00
CA ASP A 418 20.39 -26.09 -22.75
C ASP A 418 18.90 -25.87 -23.00
N ILE A 419 18.18 -25.43 -21.96
CA ILE A 419 16.76 -25.12 -22.02
C ILE A 419 16.61 -23.61 -22.16
N ALA A 420 15.97 -23.16 -23.25
CA ALA A 420 15.74 -21.73 -23.45
C ALA A 420 14.86 -21.15 -22.32
N PRO A 421 15.08 -19.89 -21.90
CA PRO A 421 14.45 -19.28 -20.72
C PRO A 421 12.91 -19.39 -20.65
N ASN A 422 12.24 -19.27 -21.80
CA ASN A 422 10.78 -19.24 -21.89
C ASN A 422 10.16 -20.60 -22.24
N THR A 423 10.97 -21.65 -22.37
CA THR A 423 10.48 -23.01 -22.69
C THR A 423 9.79 -23.62 -21.47
N GLY A 424 8.63 -24.23 -21.70
CA GLY A 424 7.83 -24.88 -20.66
C GLY A 424 6.48 -25.34 -21.22
N PRO A 425 5.61 -25.92 -20.38
CA PRO A 425 5.72 -26.05 -18.92
C PRO A 425 6.87 -26.95 -18.42
N ILE A 426 7.35 -26.73 -17.20
CA ILE A 426 8.31 -27.62 -16.53
C ILE A 426 7.57 -28.44 -15.48
N MET A 427 7.57 -29.76 -15.63
CA MET A 427 7.04 -30.69 -14.64
C MET A 427 8.15 -31.20 -13.73
N VAL A 428 7.91 -31.15 -12.43
CA VAL A 428 8.79 -31.79 -11.45
C VAL A 428 8.00 -32.89 -10.76
N THR A 429 8.60 -34.07 -10.65
CA THR A 429 8.08 -35.16 -9.83
C THR A 429 9.03 -35.49 -8.69
N ILE A 430 8.47 -35.78 -7.52
CA ILE A 430 9.20 -36.22 -6.34
C ILE A 430 8.59 -37.53 -5.85
N GLU A 431 9.40 -38.58 -5.81
CA GLU A 431 8.97 -39.92 -5.42
C GLU A 431 9.29 -40.18 -3.93
N TYR A 432 8.27 -40.51 -3.16
CA TYR A 432 8.34 -40.81 -1.73
C TYR A 432 7.96 -42.27 -1.45
N LYS A 433 8.63 -42.88 -0.47
CA LYS A 433 8.26 -44.17 0.12
C LYS A 433 7.83 -43.95 1.56
N ILE A 434 6.53 -44.10 1.84
CA ILE A 434 5.91 -43.74 3.10
C ILE A 434 5.32 -45.00 3.75
N PRO A 435 5.72 -45.35 4.99
CA PRO A 435 5.15 -46.49 5.71
C PRO A 435 3.71 -46.16 6.16
N PRO A 436 2.83 -47.17 6.31
CA PRO A 436 1.44 -46.95 6.73
C PRO A 436 1.29 -46.15 8.03
N ALA A 437 2.22 -46.34 8.99
CA ALA A 437 2.22 -45.65 10.27
C ALA A 437 2.41 -44.12 10.16
N ASN A 438 3.12 -43.63 9.14
CA ASN A 438 3.39 -42.20 8.95
C ASN A 438 2.44 -41.54 7.94
N LEU A 439 1.47 -42.29 7.39
CA LEU A 439 0.66 -41.84 6.27
C LEU A 439 -0.21 -40.63 6.61
N GLU A 440 -0.80 -40.60 7.80
CA GLU A 440 -1.65 -39.48 8.24
C GLU A 440 -0.82 -38.20 8.40
N THR A 441 0.33 -38.30 9.09
CA THR A 441 1.30 -37.20 9.24
C THR A 441 1.82 -36.71 7.89
N PHE A 442 2.20 -37.63 7.00
CA PHE A 442 2.66 -37.30 5.64
C PHE A 442 1.58 -36.56 4.86
N THR A 443 0.34 -37.07 4.88
CA THR A 443 -0.78 -36.44 4.16
C THR A 443 -1.05 -35.03 4.68
N ALA A 444 -0.97 -34.81 6.00
CA ALA A 444 -1.10 -33.48 6.60
C ALA A 444 0.02 -32.53 6.13
N VAL A 445 1.28 -32.97 6.16
CA VAL A 445 2.44 -32.21 5.65
C VAL A 445 2.30 -31.91 4.15
N MET A 446 1.77 -32.85 3.37
CA MET A 446 1.57 -32.66 1.93
C MET A 446 0.45 -31.66 1.61
N ARG A 447 -0.58 -31.54 2.46
CA ARG A 447 -1.56 -30.44 2.34
C ARG A 447 -0.92 -29.08 2.57
N GLU A 448 -0.05 -28.95 3.57
CA GLU A 448 0.73 -27.73 3.80
C GLU A 448 1.68 -27.45 2.61
N THR A 449 2.30 -28.50 2.06
CA THR A 449 3.23 -28.44 0.92
C THR A 449 2.53 -27.94 -0.34
N ARG A 450 1.34 -28.46 -0.64
CA ARG A 450 0.50 -27.97 -1.73
C ARG A 450 0.30 -26.46 -1.64
N MET A 451 -0.07 -25.97 -0.46
CA MET A 451 -0.31 -24.55 -0.23
C MET A 451 0.98 -23.72 -0.39
N ALA A 452 2.12 -24.24 0.04
CA ALA A 452 3.42 -23.59 -0.16
C ALA A 452 3.81 -23.52 -1.66
N ARG A 453 3.73 -24.63 -2.39
CA ARG A 453 4.06 -24.71 -3.83
C ARG A 453 3.22 -23.76 -4.68
N LEU A 454 1.90 -23.75 -4.47
CA LEU A 454 1.00 -22.85 -5.19
C LEU A 454 1.23 -21.38 -4.86
N ARG A 455 1.74 -21.06 -3.66
CA ARG A 455 2.05 -19.67 -3.23
C ARG A 455 3.37 -19.16 -3.82
N GLN A 456 4.26 -20.07 -4.23
CA GLN A 456 5.55 -19.76 -4.86
C GLN A 456 5.47 -19.61 -6.39
N GLY A 457 4.30 -19.85 -6.98
CA GLY A 457 4.05 -19.67 -8.41
C GLY A 457 3.86 -20.95 -9.23
N ALA A 458 3.84 -22.14 -8.60
CA ALA A 458 3.46 -23.36 -9.31
C ALA A 458 2.02 -23.23 -9.85
N MET A 459 1.80 -23.64 -11.11
CA MET A 459 0.51 -23.58 -11.79
C MET A 459 -0.45 -24.63 -11.23
N THR A 460 0.05 -25.86 -11.12
CA THR A 460 -0.71 -27.04 -10.68
C THR A 460 0.14 -27.85 -9.71
N TRP A 461 -0.51 -28.57 -8.81
CA TRP A 461 0.10 -29.49 -7.86
C TRP A 461 -0.81 -30.68 -7.64
N GLY A 462 -0.25 -31.89 -7.55
CA GLY A 462 -0.97 -33.10 -7.16
C GLY A 462 -0.10 -34.07 -6.38
N LEU A 463 -0.77 -34.94 -5.61
CA LEU A 463 -0.17 -36.08 -4.93
C LEU A 463 -0.88 -37.33 -5.40
N LEU A 464 -0.12 -38.25 -6.00
CA LEU A 464 -0.60 -39.50 -6.55
C LEU A 464 -0.12 -40.65 -5.67
N ARG A 465 -0.94 -41.69 -5.54
CA ARG A 465 -0.58 -42.95 -4.90
C ARG A 465 -0.34 -43.99 -5.98
N ASP A 466 0.76 -44.71 -5.88
CA ASP A 466 1.06 -45.82 -6.80
C ASP A 466 0.11 -46.98 -6.51
N THR A 467 -0.48 -47.55 -7.57
CA THR A 467 -1.39 -48.70 -7.49
C THR A 467 -0.63 -50.03 -7.50
N THR A 468 0.63 -50.03 -7.92
CA THR A 468 1.47 -51.22 -8.10
C THR A 468 2.46 -51.41 -6.96
N GLU A 469 3.00 -50.32 -6.41
CA GLU A 469 3.95 -50.35 -5.30
C GLU A 469 3.31 -49.82 -4.00
N PRO A 470 3.05 -50.68 -3.00
CA PRO A 470 2.52 -50.24 -1.71
C PRO A 470 3.43 -49.21 -1.03
N GLY A 471 2.82 -48.12 -0.54
CA GLY A 471 3.55 -47.06 0.17
C GLY A 471 4.30 -46.08 -0.73
N ARG A 472 4.23 -46.22 -2.06
CA ARG A 472 4.83 -45.26 -2.99
C ARG A 472 3.86 -44.13 -3.34
N TYR A 473 4.35 -42.90 -3.18
CA TYR A 473 3.61 -41.67 -3.47
C TYR A 473 4.44 -40.77 -4.39
N ILE A 474 3.77 -40.12 -5.35
CA ILE A 474 4.40 -39.21 -6.31
C ILE A 474 3.78 -37.83 -6.14
N GLU A 475 4.57 -36.86 -5.68
CA GLU A 475 4.22 -35.44 -5.80
C GLU A 475 4.57 -34.99 -7.22
N TYR A 476 3.66 -34.27 -7.88
CA TYR A 476 3.99 -33.54 -9.11
C TYR A 476 3.54 -32.08 -9.01
N PHE A 477 4.26 -31.19 -9.69
CA PHE A 477 3.84 -29.82 -9.90
C PHE A 477 4.41 -29.23 -11.19
N LEU A 478 3.71 -28.24 -11.74
CA LEU A 478 4.03 -27.58 -12.99
C LEU A 478 4.47 -26.13 -12.76
N ASP A 479 5.60 -25.75 -13.34
CA ASP A 479 6.03 -24.36 -13.52
C ASP A 479 5.76 -23.90 -14.95
N GLU A 480 5.51 -22.61 -15.12
CA GLU A 480 5.16 -22.03 -16.41
C GLU A 480 6.28 -22.17 -17.46
N ASN A 481 7.53 -21.95 -17.05
CA ASN A 481 8.70 -22.06 -17.91
C ASN A 481 9.98 -22.28 -17.08
N TRP A 482 11.09 -22.52 -17.78
CA TRP A 482 12.39 -22.77 -17.19
C TRP A 482 12.88 -21.64 -16.27
N VAL A 483 12.69 -20.38 -16.66
CA VAL A 483 13.05 -19.24 -15.80
C VAL A 483 12.24 -19.19 -14.51
N GLU A 484 10.93 -19.38 -14.56
CA GLU A 484 10.11 -19.41 -13.35
C GLU A 484 10.43 -20.63 -12.47
N HIS A 485 10.81 -21.77 -13.08
CA HIS A 485 11.32 -22.93 -12.36
C HIS A 485 12.61 -22.60 -11.58
N GLN A 486 13.61 -22.00 -12.25
CA GLN A 486 14.87 -21.58 -11.64
C GLN A 486 14.63 -20.54 -10.53
N ARG A 487 13.82 -19.52 -10.82
CA ARG A 487 13.45 -18.50 -9.84
C ARG A 487 12.78 -19.11 -8.61
N ARG A 488 11.94 -20.14 -8.77
CA ARG A 488 11.32 -20.79 -7.59
C ARG A 488 12.36 -21.45 -6.70
N LEU A 489 13.41 -22.05 -7.27
CA LEU A 489 14.51 -22.63 -6.49
C LEU A 489 15.28 -21.54 -5.70
N GLU A 490 15.44 -20.36 -6.28
CA GLU A 490 16.04 -19.19 -5.61
C GLU A 490 15.11 -18.56 -4.56
N ARG A 491 13.79 -18.70 -4.69
CA ARG A 491 12.76 -18.12 -3.80
C ARG A 491 12.53 -18.92 -2.51
N LEU A 492 13.24 -20.02 -2.29
CA LEU A 492 13.10 -20.86 -1.10
C LEU A 492 13.47 -20.08 0.18
N ASN A 493 12.66 -20.25 1.23
CA ASN A 493 12.91 -19.67 2.55
C ASN A 493 13.03 -20.75 3.63
N ALA A 494 13.41 -20.33 4.84
CA ALA A 494 13.58 -21.24 5.99
C ALA A 494 12.32 -22.06 6.31
N SER A 495 11.12 -21.48 6.20
CA SER A 495 9.86 -22.23 6.38
C SER A 495 9.65 -23.34 5.36
N ASP A 496 10.05 -23.10 4.09
CA ASP A 496 9.99 -24.12 3.04
C ASP A 496 10.98 -25.26 3.30
N MET A 497 12.14 -24.92 3.88
CA MET A 497 13.14 -25.91 4.29
C MET A 497 12.66 -26.77 5.44
N HIS A 498 12.02 -26.19 6.45
CA HIS A 498 11.39 -26.93 7.54
C HIS A 498 10.29 -27.88 7.03
N LEU A 499 9.47 -27.40 6.09
CA LEU A 499 8.44 -28.22 5.45
C LEU A 499 9.03 -29.36 4.63
N ARG A 500 10.17 -29.13 3.96
CA ARG A 500 10.93 -30.18 3.28
C ARG A 500 11.46 -31.21 4.27
N GLN A 501 12.02 -30.78 5.40
CA GLN A 501 12.56 -31.70 6.41
C GLN A 501 11.46 -32.61 6.96
N ARG A 502 10.30 -32.07 7.34
CA ARG A 502 9.15 -32.86 7.79
C ARG A 502 8.68 -33.91 6.77
N ARG A 503 8.81 -33.63 5.47
CA ARG A 503 8.53 -34.63 4.42
C ARG A 503 9.59 -35.72 4.37
N LEU A 504 10.86 -35.36 4.54
CA LEU A 504 11.97 -36.31 4.56
C LEU A 504 11.90 -37.22 5.78
N ASP A 505 11.50 -36.70 6.94
CA ASP A 505 11.35 -37.50 8.18
C ASP A 505 10.25 -38.58 8.06
N CYS A 506 9.27 -38.39 7.18
CA CYS A 506 8.25 -39.40 6.88
C CYS A 506 8.70 -40.46 5.88
N HIS A 507 9.79 -40.23 5.13
CA HIS A 507 10.26 -41.10 4.05
C HIS A 507 11.16 -42.21 4.58
N VAL A 508 10.91 -43.44 4.13
CA VAL A 508 11.68 -44.63 4.49
C VAL A 508 12.39 -45.15 3.25
N GLY A 509 13.65 -44.73 3.08
CA GLY A 509 14.56 -45.17 2.03
C GLY A 509 15.99 -44.75 2.34
N ALA A 510 16.96 -45.61 1.98
CA ALA A 510 18.39 -45.33 2.16
C ALA A 510 18.88 -44.15 1.28
N GLU A 511 18.18 -43.91 0.16
CA GLU A 511 18.40 -42.77 -0.73
C GLU A 511 17.37 -41.67 -0.46
N PRO A 512 17.75 -40.38 -0.64
CA PRO A 512 16.79 -39.28 -0.61
C PRO A 512 15.71 -39.44 -1.69
N PRO A 513 14.52 -38.85 -1.52
CA PRO A 513 13.44 -38.88 -2.52
C PRO A 513 13.94 -38.51 -3.92
N ARG A 514 13.59 -39.33 -4.91
CA ARG A 514 14.06 -39.13 -6.28
C ARG A 514 13.30 -37.95 -6.91
N ILE A 515 14.05 -36.97 -7.40
CA ILE A 515 13.50 -35.77 -8.05
C ILE A 515 13.79 -35.87 -9.55
N LYS A 516 12.75 -35.83 -10.38
CA LYS A 516 12.87 -35.77 -11.84
C LYS A 516 12.26 -34.47 -12.35
N ARG A 517 12.84 -33.93 -13.44
CA ARG A 517 12.38 -32.71 -14.10
C ARG A 517 12.14 -33.03 -15.57
N PHE A 518 10.98 -32.62 -16.08
CA PHE A 518 10.58 -32.80 -17.47
C PHE A 518 10.22 -31.43 -18.03
N VAL A 519 10.61 -31.17 -19.28
CA VAL A 519 10.22 -29.98 -20.03
C VAL A 519 9.23 -30.42 -21.11
N SER A 520 8.14 -29.67 -21.29
CA SER A 520 7.19 -29.94 -22.38
C SER A 520 7.84 -29.57 -23.71
N GLU A 521 7.89 -30.52 -24.66
CA GLU A 521 8.34 -30.26 -26.04
C GLU A 521 7.17 -29.96 -26.99
N LEU A 522 5.98 -30.42 -26.62
CA LEU A 522 4.70 -30.16 -27.29
C LEU A 522 3.71 -29.73 -26.20
N ALA A 523 2.98 -28.63 -26.42
CA ALA A 523 2.01 -28.09 -25.47
C ALA A 523 0.71 -27.76 -26.18
#